data_AF-A0AA90NIT2-F1
#
_entry.id   AF-A0AA90NIT2-F1
#
_cell.length_a   1.000
_cell.length_b   1.000
_cell.length_c   1.000
_cell.angle_alpha   90.00
_cell.angle_beta   90.00
_cell.angle_gamma   90.00
#
_symmetry.space_group_name_H-M   'P 1'
#
loop_
_entity.id
_entity.type
_entity.pdbx_description
1 polymer ?
#
loop_
_entity_poly.entity_id
_entity_poly.type
_entity_poly.pdbx_seq_one_letter_code
_entity_poly.pdbx_strand_id
1 'polypeptide(L)'
;MSTLGITRERPTHCKHGHEFTPKNTRINRNRDGSFRQYVCRTCAREAQRRAVERKRKSMAPEAWEAHLEDLRAAQRERDRAARRAQGIKPRAEISDERAQARAALAESASQWAERKAEASRERKRAREAAKAQRAAERTERAQRAEERKALREEAARERERAKIEAQAQRAVERTERKAKAAQARENDREATKADEATADQARRERDEQARQEAQEAIMARYTQRYAAHAEAGPFPIVEPVVRVPAACRRGHELTARTVHVSIAAVGGETVPGGVECIRCLREDCFRAHHRVPRTAPVPPEILDEVEFMRQPCGSGHASRREEPWPTDAGWWTRIEFASGWGFCDPDPTPELRAIREPDDDLDEADSARVAAELDELELKDARARREQRAQDANAATAAIRAAMTAARGGVAV
;
A
#
# COMPACT_ATOMS: atom_id res chain seq x y z
N MET A 1 35.49 59.49 112.90
CA MET A 1 36.30 60.53 112.24
C MET A 1 37.08 59.87 111.11
N SER A 2 36.49 59.81 109.91
CA SER A 2 37.18 59.29 108.73
C SER A 2 38.08 60.40 108.19
N THR A 3 39.37 60.27 108.43
CA THR A 3 40.41 61.01 107.73
C THR A 3 40.30 60.68 106.25
N LEU A 4 39.57 61.53 105.52
CA LEU A 4 39.59 61.60 104.06
C LEU A 4 41.02 62.00 103.67
N GLY A 5 41.88 61.00 103.62
CA GLY A 5 43.24 61.11 103.13
C GLY A 5 43.17 61.63 101.72
N ILE A 6 43.75 62.82 101.54
CA ILE A 6 44.13 63.46 100.28
C ILE A 6 44.29 62.38 99.20
N THR A 7 43.37 62.37 98.24
CA THR A 7 43.47 61.53 97.04
C THR A 7 44.76 61.94 96.34
N ARG A 8 45.86 61.25 96.65
CA ARG A 8 47.11 61.42 95.90
C ARG A 8 46.79 61.17 94.45
N GLU A 9 46.97 62.20 93.63
CA GLU A 9 46.81 62.13 92.19
C GLU A 9 47.57 60.89 91.68
N ARG A 10 46.94 60.15 90.76
CA ARG A 10 47.52 58.92 90.23
C ARG A 10 48.87 59.27 89.59
N PRO A 11 49.97 58.57 89.92
CA PRO A 11 51.25 58.80 89.26
C PRO A 11 51.08 58.63 87.75
N THR A 12 51.44 59.64 86.97
CA THR A 12 51.43 59.58 85.50
C THR A 12 52.62 58.77 84.97
N HIS A 13 53.68 58.66 85.76
CA HIS A 13 54.92 57.97 85.41
C HIS A 13 55.33 57.00 86.53
N CYS A 14 55.98 55.90 86.14
CA CYS A 14 56.58 55.00 87.11
C CYS A 14 57.89 55.56 87.68
N LYS A 15 58.45 54.90 88.71
CA LYS A 15 59.73 55.30 89.34
C LYS A 15 60.95 55.33 88.40
N HIS A 16 60.82 54.82 87.18
CA HIS A 16 61.85 54.82 86.14
C HIS A 16 61.51 55.77 84.99
N GLY A 17 60.50 56.62 85.13
CA GLY A 17 60.12 57.61 84.12
C GLY A 17 59.27 57.07 82.96
N HIS A 18 58.84 55.80 82.96
CA HIS A 18 57.91 55.31 81.93
C HIS A 18 56.48 55.76 82.22
N GLU A 19 55.81 56.30 81.22
CA GLU A 19 54.41 56.72 81.30
C GLU A 19 53.46 55.52 81.51
N PHE A 20 52.47 55.72 82.39
CA PHE A 20 51.42 54.74 82.66
C PHE A 20 50.27 54.85 81.65
N THR A 21 50.45 54.23 80.48
CA THR A 21 49.37 54.06 79.49
C THR A 21 48.58 52.77 79.72
N PRO A 22 47.33 52.61 79.24
CA PRO A 22 46.58 51.36 79.36
C PRO A 22 47.33 50.14 78.80
N LYS A 23 48.13 50.34 77.74
CA LYS A 23 48.99 49.30 77.16
C LYS A 23 50.22 48.99 78.02
N ASN A 24 50.77 49.98 78.74
CA ASN A 24 51.99 49.84 79.55
C ASN A 24 51.72 49.64 81.06
N THR A 25 50.46 49.55 81.47
CA THR A 25 50.09 49.42 82.87
C THR A 25 49.57 48.02 83.16
N ARG A 26 50.05 47.40 84.23
CA ARG A 26 49.50 46.17 84.82
C ARG A 26 49.02 46.49 86.22
N ILE A 27 47.77 46.19 86.52
CA ILE A 27 47.21 46.34 87.86
C ILE A 27 47.54 45.06 88.62
N ASN A 28 48.41 45.15 89.63
CA ASN A 28 48.60 44.06 90.57
C ASN A 28 47.50 44.15 91.62
N ARG A 29 46.72 43.07 91.73
CA ARG A 29 45.69 42.89 92.75
C ARG A 29 46.21 41.93 93.82
N ASN A 30 45.76 42.11 95.04
CA ASN A 30 45.97 41.17 96.14
C ASN A 30 45.08 39.93 95.95
N ARG A 31 45.28 38.89 96.78
CA ARG A 31 44.53 37.63 96.70
C ARG A 31 43.02 37.81 96.95
N ASP A 32 42.66 38.78 97.77
CA ASP A 32 41.31 39.26 98.08
C ASP A 32 40.69 40.11 96.94
N GLY A 33 41.44 40.37 95.85
CA GLY A 33 41.01 41.20 94.73
C GLY A 33 41.22 42.71 94.94
N SER A 34 41.67 43.15 96.12
CA SER A 34 41.92 44.56 96.41
C SER A 34 43.08 45.11 95.58
N PHE A 35 43.02 46.40 95.24
CA PHE A 35 44.07 47.06 94.46
C PHE A 35 45.35 47.17 95.27
N ARG A 36 46.46 46.62 94.77
CA ARG A 36 47.77 46.70 95.44
C ARG A 36 48.62 47.85 94.91
N GLN A 37 48.92 47.83 93.61
CA GLN A 37 49.79 48.81 92.97
C GLN A 37 49.72 48.74 91.44
N TYR A 38 49.99 49.86 90.78
CA TYR A 38 50.27 49.90 89.34
C TYR A 38 51.72 49.48 89.09
N VAL A 39 51.91 48.52 88.20
CA VAL A 39 53.23 48.09 87.75
C VAL A 39 53.38 48.40 86.28
N CYS A 40 54.43 49.14 85.93
CA CYS A 40 54.79 49.41 84.55
C CYS A 40 55.21 48.09 83.88
N ARG A 41 54.57 47.73 82.76
CA ARG A 41 54.86 46.50 82.01
C ARG A 41 56.27 46.49 81.46
N THR A 42 56.83 47.64 81.09
CA THR A 42 58.24 47.76 80.69
C THR A 42 59.16 47.42 81.86
N CYS A 43 58.97 48.04 83.04
CA CYS A 43 59.76 47.73 84.22
C CYS A 43 59.58 46.27 84.68
N ALA A 44 58.37 45.69 84.57
CA ALA A 44 58.13 44.30 84.90
C ALA A 44 58.86 43.34 83.94
N ARG A 45 58.83 43.61 82.63
CA ARG A 45 59.60 42.84 81.63
C ARG A 45 61.09 42.94 81.89
N GLU A 46 61.59 44.12 82.23
CA GLU A 46 62.99 44.32 82.57
C GLU A 46 63.39 43.59 83.86
N ALA A 47 62.56 43.70 84.91
CA ALA A 47 62.77 42.96 86.15
C ALA A 47 62.76 41.44 85.93
N GLN A 48 61.86 40.94 85.06
CA GLN A 48 61.83 39.53 84.66
C GLN A 48 63.10 39.14 83.89
N ARG A 49 63.57 39.97 82.94
CA ARG A 49 64.85 39.74 82.24
C ARG A 49 66.01 39.65 83.21
N ARG A 50 66.12 40.58 84.16
CA ARG A 50 67.16 40.56 85.21
C ARG A 50 67.05 39.31 86.09
N ALA A 51 65.83 38.87 86.43
CA ALA A 51 65.64 37.64 87.21
C ALA A 51 66.07 36.38 86.44
N VAL A 52 65.72 36.28 85.16
CA VAL A 52 66.16 35.20 84.26
C VAL A 52 67.68 35.22 84.09
N GLU A 53 68.27 36.39 83.91
CA GLU A 53 69.72 36.55 83.79
C GLU A 53 70.46 36.17 85.08
N ARG A 54 69.93 36.57 86.26
CA ARG A 54 70.46 36.11 87.55
C ARG A 54 70.41 34.59 87.65
N LYS A 55 69.29 33.97 87.28
CA LYS A 55 69.13 32.50 87.29
C LYS A 55 70.10 31.82 86.31
N ARG A 56 70.28 32.39 85.11
CA ARG A 56 71.26 31.94 84.12
C ARG A 56 72.69 32.02 84.65
N LYS A 57 73.05 33.12 85.33
CA LYS A 57 74.40 33.31 85.92
C LYS A 57 74.65 32.41 87.13
N SER A 58 73.61 32.03 87.88
CA SER A 58 73.74 31.12 89.02
C SER A 58 73.85 29.64 88.64
N MET A 59 73.68 29.30 87.36
CA MET A 59 73.72 27.92 86.87
C MET A 59 74.90 27.76 85.91
N ALA A 60 75.48 26.55 85.86
CA ALA A 60 76.41 26.20 84.79
C ALA A 60 75.69 26.27 83.42
N PRO A 61 76.37 26.58 82.31
CA PRO A 61 75.77 26.67 80.98
C PRO A 61 74.94 25.42 80.60
N GLU A 62 75.47 24.22 80.84
CA GLU A 62 74.79 22.94 80.59
C GLU A 62 73.52 22.77 81.45
N ALA A 63 73.60 23.16 82.73
CA ALA A 63 72.45 23.12 83.64
C ALA A 63 71.36 24.13 83.25
N TRP A 64 71.73 25.27 82.67
CA TRP A 64 70.77 26.24 82.13
C TRP A 64 70.07 25.71 80.86
N GLU A 65 70.78 25.02 79.98
CA GLU A 65 70.20 24.37 78.80
C GLU A 65 69.23 23.25 79.19
N ALA A 66 69.62 22.37 80.12
CA ALA A 66 68.74 21.36 80.67
C ALA A 66 67.46 21.98 81.29
N HIS A 67 67.60 23.08 82.03
CA HIS A 67 66.45 23.81 82.58
C HIS A 67 65.50 24.36 81.49
N LEU A 68 66.06 24.85 80.37
CA LEU A 68 65.24 25.30 79.24
C LEU A 68 64.56 24.13 78.53
N GLU A 69 65.23 22.99 78.40
CA GLU A 69 64.64 21.76 77.85
C GLU A 69 63.50 21.24 78.71
N ASP A 70 63.64 21.24 80.03
CA ASP A 70 62.60 20.89 80.99
C ASP A 70 61.39 21.83 80.87
N LEU A 71 61.62 23.14 80.80
CA LEU A 71 60.55 24.12 80.62
C LEU A 71 59.81 23.92 79.28
N ARG A 72 60.55 23.64 78.20
CA ARG A 72 59.97 23.32 76.88
C ARG A 72 59.21 22.00 76.94
N ALA A 73 59.73 20.98 77.62
CA ALA A 73 59.07 19.69 77.80
C ALA A 73 57.77 19.83 78.60
N ALA A 74 57.79 20.58 79.70
CA ALA A 74 56.60 20.90 80.50
C ALA A 74 55.58 21.75 79.74
N GLN A 75 56.03 22.68 78.88
CA GLN A 75 55.13 23.40 77.97
C GLN A 75 54.48 22.45 76.96
N ARG A 76 55.25 21.57 76.31
CA ARG A 76 54.71 20.54 75.39
C ARG A 76 53.73 19.60 76.07
N GLU A 77 53.98 19.23 77.33
CA GLU A 77 53.04 18.42 78.12
C GLU A 77 51.74 19.18 78.40
N ARG A 78 51.83 20.44 78.85
CA ARG A 78 50.65 21.32 79.04
C ARG A 78 49.86 21.53 77.75
N ASP A 79 50.53 21.73 76.62
CA ASP A 79 49.87 21.88 75.32
C ASP A 79 49.18 20.59 74.89
N ARG A 80 49.80 19.42 75.14
CA ARG A 80 49.17 18.10 74.93
C ARG A 80 47.97 17.88 75.84
N ALA A 81 48.08 18.23 77.12
CA ALA A 81 46.99 18.16 78.09
C ALA A 81 45.83 19.10 77.71
N ALA A 82 46.13 20.34 77.30
CA ALA A 82 45.13 21.30 76.83
C ALA A 82 44.41 20.80 75.57
N ARG A 83 45.14 20.22 74.60
CA ARG A 83 44.53 19.59 73.42
C ARG A 83 43.63 18.41 73.80
N ARG A 84 44.06 17.55 74.72
CA ARG A 84 43.21 16.47 75.27
C ARG A 84 41.97 17.01 75.97
N ALA A 85 42.11 18.07 76.77
CA ALA A 85 40.98 18.73 77.45
C ALA A 85 40.00 19.40 76.46
N GLN A 86 40.50 19.87 75.32
CA GLN A 86 39.68 20.39 74.21
C GLN A 86 39.08 19.28 73.34
N GLY A 87 39.30 18.00 73.66
CA GLY A 87 38.84 16.87 72.86
C GLY A 87 39.55 16.72 71.50
N ILE A 88 40.68 17.42 71.30
CA ILE A 88 41.47 17.32 70.07
C ILE A 88 42.27 16.01 70.15
N LYS A 89 41.86 15.05 69.33
CA LYS A 89 42.50 13.73 69.23
C LYS A 89 43.97 13.87 68.79
N PRO A 90 44.87 13.02 69.29
CA PRO A 90 46.21 12.85 68.75
C PRO A 90 46.20 12.57 67.25
N ARG A 91 47.26 13.03 66.56
CA ARG A 91 47.41 12.81 65.10
C ARG A 91 47.40 11.32 64.72
N ALA A 92 47.90 10.45 65.60
CA ALA A 92 47.86 9.00 65.42
C ALA A 92 46.42 8.47 65.37
N GLU A 93 45.59 8.81 66.36
CA GLU A 93 44.17 8.42 66.40
C GLU A 93 43.40 8.94 65.18
N ILE A 94 43.62 10.20 64.77
CA ILE A 94 42.99 10.74 63.55
C ILE A 94 43.44 9.96 62.30
N SER A 95 44.70 9.53 62.25
CA SER A 95 45.22 8.73 61.15
C SER A 95 44.57 7.34 61.12
N ASP A 96 44.42 6.70 62.28
CA ASP A 96 43.80 5.38 62.40
C ASP A 96 42.31 5.44 62.05
N GLU A 97 41.58 6.46 62.51
CA GLU A 97 40.18 6.69 62.14
C GLU A 97 40.03 6.90 60.62
N ARG A 98 40.94 7.64 60.00
CA ARG A 98 40.95 7.82 58.55
C ARG A 98 41.28 6.52 57.81
N ALA A 99 42.18 5.69 58.35
CA ALA A 99 42.52 4.40 57.77
C ALA A 99 41.32 3.44 57.84
N GLN A 100 40.63 3.38 58.99
CA GLN A 100 39.41 2.61 59.16
C GLN A 100 38.28 3.09 58.24
N ALA A 101 38.07 4.41 58.15
CA ALA A 101 37.07 4.96 57.23
C ALA A 101 37.37 4.63 55.76
N ARG A 102 38.65 4.67 55.35
CA ARG A 102 39.07 4.26 54.00
C ARG A 102 38.85 2.78 53.76
N ALA A 103 39.14 1.92 54.74
CA ALA A 103 38.89 0.49 54.64
C ALA A 103 37.39 0.19 54.49
N ALA A 104 36.54 0.82 55.31
CA ALA A 104 35.09 0.68 55.23
C ALA A 104 34.51 1.18 53.88
N LEU A 105 35.04 2.29 53.35
CA LEU A 105 34.68 2.79 52.02
C LEU A 105 35.13 1.84 50.91
N ALA A 106 36.33 1.27 51.02
CA ALA A 106 36.82 0.29 50.05
C ALA A 106 35.98 -0.99 50.04
N GLU A 107 35.59 -1.48 51.22
CA GLU A 107 34.68 -2.62 51.36
C GLU A 107 33.30 -2.31 50.76
N SER A 108 32.72 -1.14 51.09
CA SER A 108 31.44 -0.69 50.53
C SER A 108 31.49 -0.55 49.00
N ALA A 109 32.62 -0.06 48.47
CA ALA A 109 32.84 0.06 47.03
C ALA A 109 32.94 -1.32 46.35
N SER A 110 33.59 -2.30 46.99
CA SER A 110 33.65 -3.68 46.51
C SER A 110 32.26 -4.32 46.46
N GLN A 111 31.49 -4.19 47.55
CA GLN A 111 30.11 -4.70 47.62
C GLN A 111 29.22 -4.05 46.56
N TRP A 112 29.36 -2.74 46.32
CA TRP A 112 28.63 -2.05 45.27
C TRP A 112 29.03 -2.54 43.87
N ALA A 113 30.32 -2.78 43.63
CA ALA A 113 30.81 -3.33 42.37
C ALA A 113 30.26 -4.74 42.11
N GLU A 114 30.23 -5.60 43.13
CA GLU A 114 29.64 -6.93 43.05
C GLU A 114 28.13 -6.88 42.73
N ARG A 115 27.35 -6.06 43.45
CA ARG A 115 25.93 -5.86 43.16
C ARG A 115 25.69 -5.35 41.74
N LYS A 116 26.53 -4.45 41.25
CA LYS A 116 26.44 -3.94 39.88
C LYS A 116 26.78 -5.04 38.86
N ALA A 117 27.77 -5.88 39.14
CA ALA A 117 28.12 -7.02 38.29
C ALA A 117 27.00 -8.07 38.26
N GLU A 118 26.39 -8.37 39.41
CA GLU A 118 25.25 -9.27 39.52
C GLU A 118 24.04 -8.76 38.74
N ALA A 119 23.65 -7.49 38.96
CA ALA A 119 22.57 -6.85 38.21
C ALA A 119 22.84 -6.84 36.69
N SER A 120 24.10 -6.69 36.27
CA SER A 120 24.48 -6.80 34.86
C SER A 120 24.31 -8.23 34.33
N ARG A 121 24.67 -9.25 35.11
CA ARG A 121 24.47 -10.67 34.73
C ARG A 121 22.98 -11.00 34.65
N GLU A 122 22.17 -10.52 35.59
CA GLU A 122 20.72 -10.70 35.60
C GLU A 122 20.08 -10.04 34.37
N ARG A 123 20.45 -8.79 34.04
CA ARG A 123 19.98 -8.12 32.82
C ARG A 123 20.38 -8.89 31.56
N LYS A 124 21.58 -9.47 31.52
CA LYS A 124 22.02 -10.32 30.39
C LYS A 124 21.16 -11.58 30.28
N ARG A 125 20.94 -12.30 31.40
CA ARG A 125 20.05 -13.48 31.45
C ARG A 125 18.63 -13.15 31.00
N ALA A 126 18.07 -12.04 31.47
CA ALA A 126 16.74 -11.57 31.07
C ALA A 126 16.66 -11.27 29.56
N ARG A 127 17.70 -10.65 28.97
CA ARG A 127 17.77 -10.41 27.52
C ARG A 127 17.86 -11.70 26.73
N GLU A 128 18.66 -12.67 27.18
CA GLU A 128 18.78 -13.99 26.55
C GLU A 128 17.48 -14.78 26.64
N ALA A 129 16.80 -14.77 27.80
CA ALA A 129 15.49 -15.37 27.99
C ALA A 129 14.43 -14.74 27.07
N ALA A 130 14.37 -13.40 26.98
CA ALA A 130 13.46 -12.71 26.07
C ALA A 130 13.76 -13.02 24.59
N LYS A 131 15.05 -13.17 24.22
CA LYS A 131 15.45 -13.59 22.87
C LYS A 131 14.99 -15.02 22.58
N ALA A 132 15.14 -15.94 23.54
CA ALA A 132 14.68 -17.32 23.41
C ALA A 132 13.15 -17.40 23.29
N GLN A 133 12.41 -16.64 24.11
CA GLN A 133 10.95 -16.55 24.02
C GLN A 133 10.49 -16.05 22.65
N ARG A 134 11.08 -14.97 22.13
CA ARG A 134 10.75 -14.47 20.77
C ARG A 134 11.08 -15.48 19.68
N ALA A 135 12.14 -16.28 19.85
CA ALA A 135 12.46 -17.36 18.92
C ALA A 135 11.38 -18.46 18.95
N ALA A 136 10.94 -18.86 20.15
CA ALA A 136 9.86 -19.83 20.33
C ALA A 136 8.52 -19.33 19.73
N GLU A 137 8.15 -18.08 19.97
CA GLU A 137 6.95 -17.46 19.39
C GLU A 137 7.03 -17.41 17.85
N ARG A 138 8.22 -17.17 17.28
CA ARG A 138 8.43 -17.21 15.82
C ARG A 138 8.24 -18.62 15.27
N THR A 139 8.78 -19.64 15.94
CA THR A 139 8.59 -21.04 15.51
C THR A 139 7.14 -21.48 15.61
N GLU A 140 6.44 -21.10 16.68
CA GLU A 140 5.01 -21.40 16.83
C GLU A 140 4.17 -20.69 15.76
N ARG A 141 4.47 -19.41 15.47
CA ARG A 141 3.79 -18.67 14.41
C ARG A 141 4.04 -19.29 13.02
N ALA A 142 5.24 -19.80 12.78
CA ALA A 142 5.56 -20.51 11.54
C ALA A 142 4.78 -21.83 11.43
N GLN A 143 4.71 -22.62 12.51
CA GLN A 143 3.90 -23.84 12.56
C GLN A 143 2.43 -23.56 12.28
N ARG A 144 1.83 -22.57 12.96
CA ARG A 144 0.44 -22.15 12.71
C ARG A 144 0.21 -21.65 11.28
N ALA A 145 1.22 -21.05 10.65
CA ALA A 145 1.13 -20.61 9.27
C ALA A 145 1.11 -21.80 8.29
N GLU A 146 1.95 -22.81 8.51
CA GLU A 146 1.96 -24.06 7.74
C GLU A 146 0.66 -24.84 7.94
N GLU A 147 0.14 -24.95 9.17
CA GLU A 147 -1.17 -25.58 9.44
C GLU A 147 -2.30 -24.86 8.69
N ARG A 148 -2.32 -23.52 8.71
CA ARG A 148 -3.30 -22.74 7.95
C ARG A 148 -3.17 -22.93 6.44
N LYS A 149 -1.94 -23.08 5.94
CA LYS A 149 -1.68 -23.38 4.53
C LYS A 149 -2.20 -24.76 4.16
N ALA A 150 -1.92 -25.78 4.99
CA ALA A 150 -2.44 -27.14 4.81
C ALA A 150 -3.98 -27.17 4.79
N LEU A 151 -4.64 -26.49 5.73
CA LEU A 151 -6.11 -26.39 5.75
C LEU A 151 -6.68 -25.69 4.50
N ARG A 152 -5.99 -24.68 3.96
CA ARG A 152 -6.40 -24.02 2.70
C ARG A 152 -6.25 -24.94 1.50
N GLU A 153 -5.17 -25.71 1.44
CA GLU A 153 -4.94 -26.69 0.39
C GLU A 153 -5.97 -27.83 0.45
N GLU A 154 -6.30 -28.31 1.65
CA GLU A 154 -7.36 -29.29 1.87
C GLU A 154 -8.73 -28.76 1.43
N ALA A 155 -9.11 -27.57 1.88
CA ALA A 155 -10.35 -26.92 1.44
C ALA A 155 -10.40 -26.68 -0.07
N ALA A 156 -9.26 -26.39 -0.72
CA ALA A 156 -9.18 -26.27 -2.17
C ALA A 156 -9.41 -27.63 -2.86
N ARG A 157 -8.84 -28.72 -2.32
CA ARG A 157 -9.08 -30.09 -2.82
C ARG A 157 -10.54 -30.50 -2.65
N GLU A 158 -11.18 -30.17 -1.53
CA GLU A 158 -12.61 -30.44 -1.33
C GLU A 158 -13.50 -29.67 -2.31
N ARG A 159 -13.21 -28.38 -2.55
CA ARG A 159 -13.92 -27.59 -3.57
C ARG A 159 -13.77 -28.20 -4.96
N GLU A 160 -12.58 -28.70 -5.29
CA GLU A 160 -12.35 -29.35 -6.58
C GLU A 160 -13.10 -30.68 -6.70
N ARG A 161 -13.12 -31.50 -5.64
CA ARG A 161 -13.96 -32.70 -5.57
C ARG A 161 -15.44 -32.37 -5.76
N ALA A 162 -15.94 -31.35 -5.08
CA ALA A 162 -17.32 -30.90 -5.21
C ALA A 162 -17.65 -30.41 -6.64
N LYS A 163 -16.71 -29.72 -7.32
CA LYS A 163 -16.89 -29.36 -8.73
C LYS A 163 -16.97 -30.58 -9.63
N ILE A 164 -16.10 -31.56 -9.44
CA ILE A 164 -16.11 -32.81 -10.23
C ILE A 164 -17.43 -33.55 -10.01
N GLU A 165 -17.89 -33.66 -8.78
CA GLU A 165 -19.17 -34.28 -8.44
C GLU A 165 -20.36 -33.53 -9.08
N ALA A 166 -20.38 -32.21 -8.98
CA ALA A 166 -21.41 -31.39 -9.63
C ALA A 166 -21.39 -31.51 -11.17
N GLN A 167 -20.21 -31.62 -11.78
CA GLN A 167 -20.07 -31.88 -13.22
C GLN A 167 -20.60 -33.27 -13.58
N ALA A 168 -20.32 -34.29 -12.78
CA ALA A 168 -20.84 -35.64 -12.97
C ALA A 168 -22.38 -35.67 -12.85
N GLN A 169 -22.95 -35.02 -11.84
CA GLN A 169 -24.41 -34.89 -11.69
C GLN A 169 -25.05 -34.21 -12.89
N ARG A 170 -24.49 -33.09 -13.36
CA ARG A 170 -24.96 -32.41 -14.59
C ARG A 170 -24.87 -33.29 -15.82
N ALA A 171 -23.85 -34.14 -15.92
CA ALA A 171 -23.72 -35.09 -17.02
C ALA A 171 -24.84 -36.13 -16.98
N VAL A 172 -25.16 -36.67 -15.81
CA VAL A 172 -26.30 -37.59 -15.59
C VAL A 172 -27.63 -36.92 -15.93
N GLU A 173 -27.89 -35.72 -15.42
CA GLU A 173 -29.12 -34.99 -15.76
C GLU A 173 -29.23 -34.72 -17.28
N ARG A 174 -28.10 -34.45 -17.94
CA ARG A 174 -28.07 -34.25 -19.40
C ARG A 174 -28.40 -35.54 -20.15
N THR A 175 -27.91 -36.70 -19.71
CA THR A 175 -28.25 -37.99 -20.34
C THR A 175 -29.71 -38.34 -20.10
N GLU A 176 -30.24 -38.10 -18.90
CA GLU A 176 -31.67 -38.29 -18.60
C GLU A 176 -32.57 -37.38 -19.44
N ARG A 177 -32.22 -36.09 -19.56
CA ARG A 177 -32.96 -35.15 -20.43
C ARG A 177 -32.92 -35.59 -21.89
N LYS A 178 -31.78 -36.08 -22.38
CA LYS A 178 -31.67 -36.64 -23.74
C LYS A 178 -32.54 -37.88 -23.91
N ALA A 179 -32.55 -38.79 -22.93
CA ALA A 179 -33.39 -39.99 -22.96
C ALA A 179 -34.89 -39.62 -22.97
N LYS A 180 -35.32 -38.70 -22.10
CA LYS A 180 -36.70 -38.18 -22.08
C LYS A 180 -37.08 -37.50 -23.40
N ALA A 181 -36.18 -36.71 -23.98
CA ALA A 181 -36.42 -36.06 -25.26
C ALA A 181 -36.48 -37.06 -26.43
N ALA A 182 -35.67 -38.13 -26.39
CA ALA A 182 -35.74 -39.21 -27.37
C ALA A 182 -37.08 -39.96 -27.27
N GLN A 183 -37.52 -40.30 -26.05
CA GLN A 183 -38.83 -40.92 -25.81
C GLN A 183 -39.97 -40.03 -26.29
N ALA A 184 -39.92 -38.72 -26.00
CA ALA A 184 -40.95 -37.79 -26.46
C ALA A 184 -41.03 -37.75 -27.99
N ARG A 185 -39.88 -37.74 -28.70
CA ARG A 185 -39.85 -37.79 -30.16
C ARG A 185 -40.39 -39.10 -30.72
N GLU A 186 -40.19 -40.21 -30.03
CA GLU A 186 -40.75 -41.50 -30.40
C GLU A 186 -42.27 -41.50 -30.24
N ASN A 187 -42.78 -41.00 -29.11
CA ASN A 187 -44.22 -40.83 -28.87
C ASN A 187 -44.85 -39.89 -29.92
N ASP A 188 -44.19 -38.77 -30.27
CA ASP A 188 -44.66 -37.85 -31.33
C ASP A 188 -44.68 -38.53 -32.71
N ARG A 189 -43.70 -39.40 -33.00
CA ARG A 189 -43.68 -40.21 -34.23
C ARG A 189 -44.82 -41.24 -34.26
N GLU A 190 -45.17 -41.82 -33.12
CA GLU A 190 -46.31 -42.74 -33.04
C GLU A 190 -47.63 -42.00 -33.18
N ALA A 191 -47.76 -40.83 -32.55
CA ALA A 191 -48.93 -39.96 -32.69
C ALA A 191 -49.12 -39.49 -34.14
N THR A 192 -48.07 -39.01 -34.79
CA THR A 192 -48.11 -38.61 -36.21
C THR A 192 -48.44 -39.78 -37.13
N LYS A 193 -47.93 -41.00 -36.87
CA LYS A 193 -48.35 -42.19 -37.61
C LYS A 193 -49.84 -42.52 -37.42
N ALA A 194 -50.37 -42.34 -36.21
CA ALA A 194 -51.79 -42.54 -35.92
C ALA A 194 -52.64 -41.47 -36.63
N ASP A 195 -52.20 -40.22 -36.63
CA ASP A 195 -52.85 -39.10 -37.34
C ASP A 195 -52.79 -39.31 -38.86
N GLU A 196 -51.65 -39.74 -39.41
CA GLU A 196 -51.50 -40.09 -40.83
C GLU A 196 -52.39 -41.27 -41.22
N ALA A 197 -52.48 -42.32 -40.40
CA ALA A 197 -53.39 -43.45 -40.65
C ALA A 197 -54.85 -43.00 -40.63
N THR A 198 -55.22 -42.13 -39.70
CA THR A 198 -56.57 -41.54 -39.60
C THR A 198 -56.85 -40.63 -40.80
N ALA A 199 -55.87 -39.82 -41.21
CA ALA A 199 -55.98 -38.94 -42.36
C ALA A 199 -56.03 -39.72 -43.69
N ASP A 200 -55.31 -40.83 -43.80
CA ASP A 200 -55.34 -41.72 -44.97
C ASP A 200 -56.70 -42.44 -45.06
N GLN A 201 -57.25 -42.87 -43.93
CA GLN A 201 -58.63 -43.39 -43.86
C GLN A 201 -59.65 -42.33 -44.30
N ALA A 202 -59.57 -41.13 -43.73
CA ALA A 202 -60.44 -40.01 -44.13
C ALA A 202 -60.23 -39.55 -45.58
N ARG A 203 -59.04 -39.77 -46.15
CA ARG A 203 -58.75 -39.50 -47.57
C ARG A 203 -59.37 -40.58 -48.45
N ARG A 204 -59.29 -41.86 -48.08
CA ARG A 204 -59.97 -42.96 -48.78
C ARG A 204 -61.49 -42.76 -48.77
N GLU A 205 -62.06 -42.38 -47.63
CA GLU A 205 -63.50 -42.07 -47.52
C GLU A 205 -63.89 -40.87 -48.40
N ARG A 206 -63.08 -39.79 -48.38
CA ARG A 206 -63.29 -38.64 -49.26
C ARG A 206 -63.08 -38.96 -50.74
N ASP A 207 -62.13 -39.81 -51.10
CA ASP A 207 -61.88 -40.22 -52.48
C ASP A 207 -63.00 -41.14 -52.99
N GLU A 208 -63.56 -41.99 -52.13
CA GLU A 208 -64.77 -42.78 -52.41
C GLU A 208 -65.97 -41.86 -52.67
N GLN A 209 -66.17 -40.87 -51.79
CA GLN A 209 -67.22 -39.86 -51.92
C GLN A 209 -67.00 -38.95 -53.15
N ALA A 210 -65.76 -38.54 -53.41
CA ALA A 210 -65.40 -37.75 -54.57
C ALA A 210 -65.50 -38.53 -55.88
N ARG A 211 -65.33 -39.86 -55.88
CA ARG A 211 -65.65 -40.70 -57.06
C ARG A 211 -67.16 -40.68 -57.34
N GLN A 212 -67.99 -40.74 -56.30
CA GLN A 212 -69.45 -40.61 -56.44
C GLN A 212 -69.84 -39.21 -56.96
N GLU A 213 -69.30 -38.15 -56.36
CA GLU A 213 -69.54 -36.76 -56.77
C GLU A 213 -68.94 -36.45 -58.14
N ALA A 214 -67.79 -37.01 -58.52
CA ALA A 214 -67.18 -36.85 -59.84
C ALA A 214 -67.98 -37.56 -60.94
N GLN A 215 -68.63 -38.69 -60.61
CA GLN A 215 -69.57 -39.34 -61.52
C GLN A 215 -70.80 -38.44 -61.77
N GLU A 216 -71.26 -37.69 -60.77
CA GLU A 216 -72.31 -36.66 -60.91
C GLU A 216 -71.80 -35.39 -61.63
N ALA A 217 -70.57 -34.95 -61.35
CA ALA A 217 -69.99 -33.74 -61.91
C ALA A 217 -69.52 -33.90 -63.36
N ILE A 218 -69.15 -35.10 -63.82
CA ILE A 218 -68.88 -35.39 -65.24
C ILE A 218 -70.16 -35.18 -66.08
N MET A 219 -71.34 -35.46 -65.52
CA MET A 219 -72.63 -35.17 -66.16
C MET A 219 -72.96 -33.67 -66.15
N ALA A 220 -72.55 -32.92 -65.12
CA ALA A 220 -72.78 -31.47 -65.01
C ALA A 220 -71.76 -30.60 -65.78
N ARG A 221 -70.51 -31.08 -65.97
CA ARG A 221 -69.46 -30.36 -66.73
C ARG A 221 -69.59 -30.47 -68.25
N TYR A 222 -70.43 -31.38 -68.77
CA TYR A 222 -70.77 -31.40 -70.20
C TYR A 222 -71.60 -30.17 -70.63
N THR A 223 -72.32 -29.54 -69.70
CA THR A 223 -73.23 -28.42 -69.96
C THR A 223 -72.66 -27.03 -69.64
N GLN A 224 -71.63 -26.90 -68.79
CA GLN A 224 -71.06 -25.58 -68.41
C GLN A 224 -69.79 -25.17 -69.18
N ARG A 225 -69.12 -26.07 -69.89
CA ARG A 225 -67.82 -25.81 -70.54
C ARG A 225 -67.91 -25.05 -71.87
N TYR A 226 -69.12 -24.70 -72.34
CA TYR A 226 -69.31 -23.91 -73.57
C TYR A 226 -69.48 -22.39 -73.36
N ALA A 227 -69.40 -21.87 -72.11
CA ALA A 227 -69.89 -20.50 -71.84
C ALA A 227 -68.91 -19.49 -71.21
N ALA A 228 -67.65 -19.80 -70.87
CA ALA A 228 -66.83 -18.82 -70.12
C ALA A 228 -65.30 -18.94 -70.29
N HIS A 229 -64.81 -18.80 -71.52
CA HIS A 229 -63.40 -18.45 -71.76
C HIS A 229 -63.28 -17.30 -72.78
N ALA A 230 -63.83 -16.15 -72.41
CA ALA A 230 -63.53 -14.86 -73.03
C ALA A 230 -63.09 -13.88 -71.93
N GLU A 231 -61.94 -13.25 -72.16
CA GLU A 231 -61.52 -11.94 -71.62
C GLU A 231 -60.92 -11.86 -70.19
N ALA A 232 -59.58 -11.87 -70.11
CA ALA A 232 -58.80 -10.90 -69.33
C ALA A 232 -57.29 -11.04 -69.65
N GLY A 233 -56.71 -10.02 -70.32
CA GLY A 233 -55.28 -9.93 -70.62
C GLY A 233 -54.45 -9.29 -69.49
N PRO A 234 -53.11 -9.42 -69.49
CA PRO A 234 -52.24 -8.94 -68.43
C PRO A 234 -51.75 -7.49 -68.65
N PHE A 235 -51.62 -6.74 -67.55
CA PHE A 235 -51.09 -5.37 -67.48
C PHE A 235 -49.56 -5.31 -67.72
N PRO A 236 -49.04 -4.22 -68.33
CA PRO A 236 -47.62 -4.05 -68.61
C PRO A 236 -46.84 -3.62 -67.35
N ILE A 237 -45.75 -4.31 -67.06
CA ILE A 237 -44.80 -3.97 -65.99
C ILE A 237 -43.69 -3.13 -66.61
N VAL A 238 -43.63 -1.86 -66.20
CA VAL A 238 -42.53 -0.95 -66.52
C VAL A 238 -41.32 -1.40 -65.70
N GLU A 239 -40.17 -1.62 -66.37
CA GLU A 239 -38.92 -2.10 -65.79
C GLU A 239 -38.44 -1.23 -64.60
N PRO A 240 -38.37 -1.77 -63.37
CA PRO A 240 -37.73 -1.05 -62.28
C PRO A 240 -36.24 -1.42 -62.23
N VAL A 241 -35.38 -0.50 -62.62
CA VAL A 241 -33.97 -0.51 -62.20
C VAL A 241 -33.96 -0.33 -60.66
N VAL A 242 -33.30 -1.25 -59.95
CA VAL A 242 -33.21 -1.21 -58.49
C VAL A 242 -31.92 -0.48 -58.09
N ARG A 243 -32.06 0.63 -57.36
CA ARG A 243 -30.93 1.41 -56.86
C ARG A 243 -30.54 0.97 -55.46
N VAL A 244 -29.28 0.56 -55.29
CA VAL A 244 -28.67 0.22 -54.00
C VAL A 244 -28.05 1.49 -53.42
N PRO A 245 -28.44 1.96 -52.22
CA PRO A 245 -27.82 3.12 -51.59
C PRO A 245 -26.38 2.80 -51.16
N ALA A 246 -25.53 3.82 -50.95
CA ALA A 246 -24.12 3.60 -50.58
C ALA A 246 -23.96 2.97 -49.18
N ALA A 247 -24.94 3.17 -48.30
CA ALA A 247 -24.97 2.57 -46.96
C ALA A 247 -26.39 2.10 -46.59
N CYS A 248 -26.48 1.09 -45.73
CA CYS A 248 -27.74 0.58 -45.21
C CYS A 248 -28.27 1.44 -44.05
N ARG A 249 -29.48 1.13 -43.56
CA ARG A 249 -30.09 1.85 -42.42
C ARG A 249 -29.30 1.73 -41.10
N ARG A 250 -28.40 0.75 -40.97
CA ARG A 250 -27.49 0.58 -39.83
C ARG A 250 -26.08 1.16 -40.08
N GLY A 251 -25.87 1.84 -41.21
CA GLY A 251 -24.59 2.49 -41.54
C GLY A 251 -23.54 1.58 -42.21
N HIS A 252 -23.85 0.32 -42.51
CA HIS A 252 -22.93 -0.55 -43.25
C HIS A 252 -22.83 -0.14 -44.72
N GLU A 253 -21.61 -0.09 -45.25
CA GLU A 253 -21.37 0.14 -46.68
C GLU A 253 -21.99 -0.99 -47.52
N LEU A 254 -22.68 -0.59 -48.60
CA LEU A 254 -23.33 -1.50 -49.52
C LEU A 254 -22.54 -1.57 -50.84
N THR A 255 -21.86 -2.69 -51.01
CA THR A 255 -21.14 -3.07 -52.22
C THR A 255 -21.77 -4.35 -52.80
N ALA A 256 -21.39 -4.75 -54.00
CA ALA A 256 -21.86 -6.00 -54.60
C ALA A 256 -21.61 -7.25 -53.72
N ARG A 257 -20.69 -7.19 -52.75
CA ARG A 257 -20.41 -8.30 -51.82
C ARG A 257 -21.23 -8.24 -50.54
N THR A 258 -21.66 -7.06 -50.10
CA THR A 258 -22.39 -6.87 -48.83
C THR A 258 -23.90 -6.72 -49.01
N VAL A 259 -24.37 -6.85 -50.24
CA VAL A 259 -25.77 -6.72 -50.63
C VAL A 259 -26.34 -8.05 -51.08
N HIS A 260 -27.50 -8.39 -50.50
CA HIS A 260 -28.36 -9.44 -50.98
C HIS A 260 -29.54 -8.81 -51.72
N VAL A 261 -29.79 -9.23 -52.95
CA VAL A 261 -30.92 -8.82 -53.76
C VAL A 261 -31.90 -9.98 -53.83
N SER A 262 -33.12 -9.75 -53.37
CA SER A 262 -34.20 -10.71 -53.53
C SER A 262 -34.65 -10.70 -54.99
N ILE A 263 -34.92 -11.89 -55.54
CA ILE A 263 -35.38 -12.05 -56.92
C ILE A 263 -36.80 -12.61 -56.92
N ALA A 264 -37.62 -12.15 -57.86
CA ALA A 264 -38.97 -12.64 -58.09
C ALA A 264 -39.12 -13.10 -59.54
N ALA A 265 -39.86 -14.19 -59.77
CA ALA A 265 -40.21 -14.64 -61.11
C ALA A 265 -41.53 -13.98 -61.52
N VAL A 266 -41.48 -13.09 -62.51
CA VAL A 266 -42.66 -12.37 -63.01
C VAL A 266 -42.73 -12.59 -64.52
N GLY A 267 -43.79 -13.27 -64.98
CA GLY A 267 -43.96 -13.58 -66.40
C GLY A 267 -42.90 -14.52 -67.00
N GLY A 268 -42.24 -15.34 -66.17
CA GLY A 268 -41.13 -16.22 -66.61
C GLY A 268 -39.76 -15.54 -66.62
N GLU A 269 -39.70 -14.26 -66.27
CA GLU A 269 -38.46 -13.50 -66.15
C GLU A 269 -38.08 -13.27 -64.68
N THR A 270 -36.79 -13.33 -64.37
CA THR A 270 -36.27 -13.04 -63.02
C THR A 270 -36.04 -11.54 -62.89
N VAL A 271 -36.76 -10.88 -61.99
CA VAL A 271 -36.65 -9.45 -61.70
C VAL A 271 -36.17 -9.21 -60.27
N PRO A 272 -35.37 -8.15 -60.00
CA PRO A 272 -34.97 -7.80 -58.64
C PRO A 272 -36.17 -7.23 -57.85
N GLY A 273 -36.44 -7.79 -56.67
CA GLY A 273 -37.59 -7.45 -55.81
C GLY A 273 -37.23 -6.59 -54.60
N GLY A 274 -35.97 -6.54 -54.18
CA GLY A 274 -35.54 -5.79 -52.99
C GLY A 274 -34.07 -5.97 -52.66
N VAL A 275 -33.55 -5.12 -51.76
CA VAL A 275 -32.14 -5.05 -51.37
C VAL A 275 -32.03 -5.17 -49.85
N GLU A 276 -31.21 -6.10 -49.39
CA GLU A 276 -30.92 -6.36 -47.99
C GLU A 276 -29.41 -6.29 -47.72
N CYS A 277 -29.02 -5.78 -46.56
CA CYS A 277 -27.62 -5.76 -46.13
C CYS A 277 -27.25 -7.13 -45.54
N ILE A 278 -26.29 -7.83 -46.13
CA ILE A 278 -25.83 -9.15 -45.68
C ILE A 278 -25.31 -9.09 -44.24
N ARG A 279 -24.59 -8.02 -43.87
CA ARG A 279 -24.14 -7.81 -42.47
C ARG A 279 -25.33 -7.77 -41.51
N CYS A 280 -26.36 -6.99 -41.81
CA CYS A 280 -27.57 -6.92 -40.96
C CYS A 280 -28.31 -8.27 -40.91
N LEU A 281 -28.41 -8.96 -42.04
CA LEU A 281 -29.06 -10.27 -42.12
C LEU A 281 -28.32 -11.30 -41.27
N ARG A 282 -26.99 -11.40 -41.38
CA ARG A 282 -26.17 -12.31 -40.56
C ARG A 282 -26.21 -11.95 -39.08
N GLU A 283 -26.15 -10.66 -38.74
CA GLU A 283 -26.30 -10.19 -37.36
C GLU A 283 -27.63 -10.64 -36.76
N ASP A 284 -28.72 -10.48 -37.51
CA ASP A 284 -30.07 -10.87 -37.08
C ASP A 284 -30.21 -12.41 -36.99
N CYS A 285 -29.67 -13.16 -37.95
CA CYS A 285 -29.64 -14.64 -37.93
C CYS A 285 -28.81 -15.19 -36.76
N PHE A 286 -27.62 -14.65 -36.52
CA PHE A 286 -26.76 -15.06 -35.40
C PHE A 286 -27.47 -14.85 -34.08
N ARG A 287 -28.06 -13.66 -33.88
CA ARG A 287 -28.81 -13.34 -32.67
C ARG A 287 -30.02 -14.25 -32.50
N ALA A 288 -30.76 -14.53 -33.57
CA ALA A 288 -31.89 -15.46 -33.53
C ALA A 288 -31.45 -16.89 -33.15
N HIS A 289 -30.36 -17.38 -33.75
CA HIS A 289 -29.86 -18.74 -33.53
C HIS A 289 -29.30 -18.94 -32.11
N HIS A 290 -28.51 -17.98 -31.64
CA HIS A 290 -27.85 -18.06 -30.33
C HIS A 290 -28.68 -17.43 -29.20
N ARG A 291 -29.87 -16.89 -29.50
CA ARG A 291 -30.78 -16.21 -28.56
C ARG A 291 -30.09 -15.08 -27.78
N VAL A 292 -29.24 -14.33 -28.47
CA VAL A 292 -28.43 -13.26 -27.89
C VAL A 292 -29.20 -11.93 -27.94
N PRO A 293 -29.22 -11.11 -26.87
CA PRO A 293 -29.90 -9.82 -26.88
C PRO A 293 -29.30 -8.87 -27.94
N ARG A 294 -30.12 -7.96 -28.47
CA ARG A 294 -29.69 -7.00 -29.52
C ARG A 294 -28.49 -6.13 -29.13
N THR A 295 -28.21 -5.97 -27.84
CA THR A 295 -27.08 -5.17 -27.35
C THR A 295 -25.77 -5.94 -27.28
N ALA A 296 -25.79 -7.27 -27.42
CA ALA A 296 -24.57 -8.04 -27.34
C ALA A 296 -23.82 -8.02 -28.69
N PRO A 297 -22.48 -7.93 -28.65
CA PRO A 297 -21.65 -7.90 -29.84
C PRO A 297 -21.76 -9.24 -30.58
N VAL A 298 -21.84 -9.17 -31.91
CA VAL A 298 -21.72 -10.34 -32.79
C VAL A 298 -20.23 -10.57 -33.07
N PRO A 299 -19.73 -11.81 -33.03
CA PRO A 299 -18.33 -12.10 -33.33
C PRO A 299 -17.93 -11.53 -34.70
N PRO A 300 -16.77 -10.85 -34.81
CA PRO A 300 -16.34 -10.18 -36.03
C PRO A 300 -16.20 -11.16 -37.20
N GLU A 301 -15.85 -12.42 -36.94
CA GLU A 301 -15.68 -13.46 -37.96
C GLU A 301 -16.99 -13.80 -38.69
N ILE A 302 -18.14 -13.59 -38.03
CA ILE A 302 -19.46 -13.80 -38.65
C ILE A 302 -19.81 -12.66 -39.61
N LEU A 303 -19.33 -11.46 -39.29
CA LEU A 303 -19.56 -10.22 -40.05
C LEU A 303 -18.43 -9.92 -41.04
N ASP A 304 -17.44 -10.79 -41.12
CA ASP A 304 -16.31 -10.65 -42.04
C ASP A 304 -16.79 -10.76 -43.49
N GLU A 305 -16.49 -9.73 -44.28
CA GLU A 305 -16.91 -9.65 -45.66
C GLU A 305 -16.21 -10.66 -46.55
N VAL A 306 -15.03 -11.16 -46.17
CA VAL A 306 -14.34 -12.19 -46.96
C VAL A 306 -15.15 -13.50 -47.01
N GLU A 307 -15.99 -13.72 -46.00
CA GLU A 307 -16.92 -14.85 -45.90
C GLU A 307 -18.24 -14.62 -46.66
N PHE A 308 -18.44 -13.43 -47.25
CA PHE A 308 -19.63 -13.12 -48.03
C PHE A 308 -19.38 -13.47 -49.49
N MET A 309 -20.17 -14.41 -50.01
CA MET A 309 -20.21 -14.68 -51.44
C MET A 309 -21.03 -13.58 -52.13
N ARG A 310 -20.46 -12.95 -53.17
CA ARG A 310 -21.23 -12.13 -54.12
C ARG A 310 -22.36 -12.99 -54.70
N GLN A 311 -23.60 -12.49 -54.70
CA GLN A 311 -24.63 -13.07 -55.57
C GLN A 311 -24.17 -12.86 -57.01
N PRO A 312 -23.94 -13.94 -57.78
CA PRO A 312 -25.03 -14.70 -58.37
C PRO A 312 -24.74 -16.23 -58.46
N CYS A 313 -24.89 -16.96 -57.36
CA CYS A 313 -25.03 -18.42 -57.42
C CYS A 313 -26.46 -18.78 -57.86
N GLY A 314 -26.68 -18.82 -59.18
CA GLY A 314 -27.74 -19.66 -59.74
C GLY A 314 -27.63 -21.07 -59.13
N SER A 315 -28.76 -21.76 -58.96
CA SER A 315 -28.88 -23.05 -58.28
C SER A 315 -28.06 -24.22 -58.86
N GLY A 316 -27.13 -23.95 -59.78
CA GLY A 316 -26.17 -24.91 -60.32
C GLY A 316 -24.73 -24.59 -59.89
N HIS A 317 -23.97 -25.64 -59.57
CA HIS A 317 -22.55 -25.67 -59.19
C HIS A 317 -21.55 -25.02 -60.18
N ALA A 318 -21.98 -24.19 -61.14
CA ALA A 318 -21.15 -23.65 -62.22
C ALA A 318 -20.23 -22.48 -61.79
N SER A 319 -20.49 -21.80 -60.66
CA SER A 319 -19.70 -20.62 -60.23
C SER A 319 -18.36 -20.94 -59.56
N ARG A 320 -17.85 -22.18 -59.68
CA ARG A 320 -16.47 -22.54 -59.26
C ARG A 320 -15.45 -22.46 -60.39
N ARG A 321 -15.86 -22.10 -61.61
CA ARG A 321 -14.94 -21.86 -62.73
C ARG A 321 -14.74 -20.36 -62.89
N GLU A 322 -13.49 -19.96 -63.11
CA GLU A 322 -12.99 -18.59 -63.30
C GLU A 322 -13.55 -17.89 -64.56
N GLU A 323 -14.69 -18.33 -65.10
CA GLU A 323 -15.28 -17.76 -66.30
C GLU A 323 -15.95 -16.41 -65.95
N PRO A 324 -15.61 -15.33 -66.68
CA PRO A 324 -16.24 -14.02 -66.50
C PRO A 324 -17.77 -14.11 -66.67
N TRP A 325 -18.50 -13.40 -65.82
CA TRP A 325 -19.97 -13.34 -65.91
C TRP A 325 -20.43 -12.81 -67.27
N PRO A 326 -21.55 -13.32 -67.83
CA PRO A 326 -22.20 -12.69 -68.97
C PRO A 326 -22.56 -11.25 -68.58
N THR A 327 -21.93 -10.29 -69.24
CA THR A 327 -22.11 -8.86 -68.96
C THR A 327 -23.35 -8.28 -69.63
N ASP A 328 -24.02 -9.07 -70.48
CA ASP A 328 -25.03 -8.63 -71.43
C ASP A 328 -26.46 -9.07 -71.09
N ALA A 329 -26.68 -9.97 -70.13
CA ALA A 329 -28.02 -10.42 -69.77
C ALA A 329 -28.15 -10.89 -68.31
N GLY A 330 -29.21 -10.47 -67.62
CA GLY A 330 -29.58 -10.97 -66.28
C GLY A 330 -30.14 -9.90 -65.37
N TRP A 331 -30.78 -10.31 -64.27
CA TRP A 331 -31.39 -9.38 -63.31
C TRP A 331 -30.38 -8.42 -62.67
N TRP A 332 -29.10 -8.82 -62.57
CA TRP A 332 -28.01 -8.02 -62.00
C TRP A 332 -27.65 -6.80 -62.85
N THR A 333 -27.93 -6.81 -64.15
CA THR A 333 -27.73 -5.65 -65.04
C THR A 333 -28.73 -4.53 -64.74
N ARG A 334 -29.82 -4.84 -64.03
CA ARG A 334 -30.86 -3.90 -63.60
C ARG A 334 -30.61 -3.30 -62.22
N ILE A 335 -29.37 -3.35 -61.73
CA ILE A 335 -29.00 -2.89 -60.39
C ILE A 335 -27.91 -1.84 -60.46
N GLU A 336 -28.25 -0.66 -59.96
CA GLU A 336 -27.32 0.46 -59.89
C GLU A 336 -26.84 0.63 -58.44
N PHE A 337 -25.54 0.48 -58.21
CA PHE A 337 -24.94 0.75 -56.92
C PHE A 337 -24.53 2.21 -56.81
N ALA A 338 -25.02 2.91 -55.78
CA ALA A 338 -24.58 4.26 -55.49
C ALA A 338 -23.10 4.33 -55.07
N SER A 339 -22.51 3.20 -54.64
CA SER A 339 -21.07 3.09 -54.39
C SER A 339 -20.21 3.07 -55.67
N GLY A 340 -20.84 2.92 -56.85
CA GLY A 340 -20.16 2.92 -58.14
C GLY A 340 -19.59 1.57 -58.58
N TRP A 341 -19.74 0.51 -57.77
CA TRP A 341 -19.25 -0.84 -58.08
C TRP A 341 -20.42 -1.83 -58.11
N GLY A 342 -20.79 -2.27 -59.32
CA GLY A 342 -21.83 -3.25 -59.58
C GLY A 342 -21.37 -4.70 -59.46
N PHE A 343 -22.32 -5.62 -59.66
CA PHE A 343 -22.05 -7.05 -59.68
C PHE A 343 -21.11 -7.47 -60.83
N CYS A 344 -21.09 -6.72 -61.93
CA CYS A 344 -20.25 -7.01 -63.09
C CYS A 344 -18.84 -6.41 -62.98
N ASP A 345 -18.61 -5.49 -62.05
CA ASP A 345 -17.28 -4.90 -61.87
C ASP A 345 -16.35 -5.87 -61.13
N PRO A 346 -15.05 -5.89 -61.49
CA PRO A 346 -14.04 -6.65 -60.76
C PRO A 346 -14.14 -6.32 -59.27
N ASP A 347 -14.11 -7.35 -58.43
CA ASP A 347 -14.15 -7.15 -56.99
C ASP A 347 -12.96 -6.29 -56.56
N PRO A 348 -13.16 -5.10 -55.97
CA PRO A 348 -12.04 -4.33 -55.45
C PRO A 348 -11.40 -5.17 -54.34
N THR A 349 -10.18 -5.66 -54.59
CA THR A 349 -9.45 -6.49 -53.64
C THR A 349 -9.33 -5.75 -52.30
N PRO A 350 -9.24 -6.47 -51.17
CA PRO A 350 -8.99 -5.86 -49.86
C PRO A 350 -7.84 -4.84 -49.88
N GLU A 351 -6.82 -5.06 -50.72
CA GLU A 351 -5.68 -4.16 -50.93
C GLU A 351 -6.07 -2.78 -51.49
N LEU A 352 -7.03 -2.72 -52.43
CA LEU A 352 -7.53 -1.47 -52.99
C LEU A 352 -8.43 -0.70 -52.01
N ARG A 353 -8.93 -1.37 -50.97
CA ARG A 353 -9.65 -0.75 -49.84
C ARG A 353 -8.70 -0.25 -48.76
N ALA A 354 -7.63 -1.00 -48.47
CA ALA A 354 -6.59 -0.62 -47.51
C ALA A 354 -5.90 0.72 -47.88
N ILE A 355 -5.76 1.03 -49.17
CA ILE A 355 -5.22 2.33 -49.65
C ILE A 355 -6.11 3.54 -49.24
N ARG A 356 -7.34 3.30 -48.77
CA ARG A 356 -8.33 4.33 -48.44
C ARG A 356 -8.55 4.53 -46.92
N GLU A 357 -8.06 3.62 -46.08
CA GLU A 357 -8.08 3.77 -44.62
C GLU A 357 -6.82 4.53 -44.18
N PRO A 358 -6.93 5.60 -43.36
CA PRO A 358 -5.74 6.25 -42.80
C PRO A 358 -4.99 5.27 -41.90
N ASP A 359 -3.67 5.17 -42.08
CA ASP A 359 -2.75 4.27 -41.35
C ASP A 359 -3.00 4.28 -39.83
N ASP A 360 -3.78 3.31 -39.33
CA ASP A 360 -3.85 2.93 -37.91
C ASP A 360 -2.74 1.91 -37.56
N ASP A 361 -1.79 1.66 -38.47
CA ASP A 361 -0.62 0.80 -38.29
C ASP A 361 0.52 1.52 -37.54
N LEU A 362 0.23 2.09 -36.36
CA LEU A 362 1.28 2.16 -35.35
C LEU A 362 1.43 0.76 -34.76
N ASP A 363 2.38 0.02 -35.33
CA ASP A 363 2.82 -1.31 -34.89
C ASP A 363 2.67 -1.45 -33.37
N GLU A 364 2.12 -2.57 -32.91
CA GLU A 364 1.99 -2.87 -31.47
C GLU A 364 3.36 -2.75 -30.75
N ALA A 365 4.47 -2.90 -31.49
CA ALA A 365 5.83 -2.62 -31.05
C ALA A 365 6.11 -1.13 -30.79
N ASP A 366 5.60 -0.22 -31.62
CA ASP A 366 5.72 1.23 -31.43
C ASP A 366 4.78 1.71 -30.32
N SER A 367 3.58 1.14 -30.20
CA SER A 367 2.70 1.35 -29.04
C SER A 367 3.34 0.88 -27.74
N ALA A 368 4.01 -0.28 -27.75
CA ALA A 368 4.78 -0.78 -26.61
C ALA A 368 6.01 0.09 -26.30
N ARG A 369 6.68 0.64 -27.31
CA ARG A 369 7.80 1.58 -27.14
C ARG A 369 7.34 2.88 -26.47
N VAL A 370 6.22 3.45 -26.94
CA VAL A 370 5.64 4.67 -26.37
C VAL A 370 5.16 4.42 -24.94
N ALA A 371 4.55 3.27 -24.66
CA ALA A 371 4.16 2.88 -23.29
C ALA A 371 5.37 2.76 -22.35
N ALA A 372 6.47 2.14 -22.82
CA ALA A 372 7.70 2.03 -22.03
C ALA A 372 8.37 3.39 -21.78
N GLU A 373 8.34 4.30 -22.75
CA GLU A 373 8.86 5.66 -22.62
C GLU A 373 8.05 6.48 -21.61
N LEU A 374 6.72 6.32 -21.60
CA LEU A 374 5.83 6.92 -20.61
C LEU A 374 6.10 6.39 -19.19
N ASP A 375 6.26 5.07 -19.03
CA ASP A 375 6.62 4.45 -17.74
C ASP A 375 7.97 4.99 -17.19
N GLU A 376 8.96 5.21 -18.06
CA GLU A 376 10.25 5.77 -17.66
C GLU A 376 10.11 7.24 -17.20
N LEU A 377 9.29 8.04 -17.89
CA LEU A 377 9.00 9.42 -17.50
C LEU A 377 8.26 9.48 -16.16
N GLU A 378 7.28 8.61 -15.92
CA GLU A 378 6.58 8.52 -14.64
C GLU A 378 7.51 8.13 -13.49
N LEU A 379 8.45 7.21 -13.73
CA LEU A 379 9.49 6.84 -12.75
C LEU A 379 10.43 8.00 -12.43
N LYS A 380 10.84 8.79 -13.43
CA LYS A 380 11.67 9.99 -13.24
C LYS A 380 10.92 11.03 -12.41
N ASP A 381 9.65 11.29 -12.73
CA ASP A 381 8.81 12.23 -11.98
C ASP A 381 8.56 11.75 -10.53
N ALA A 382 8.34 10.44 -10.33
CA ALA A 382 8.21 9.86 -8.99
C ALA A 382 9.49 10.02 -8.14
N ARG A 383 10.68 9.91 -8.75
CA ARG A 383 11.97 10.18 -8.08
C ARG A 383 12.11 11.66 -7.73
N ALA A 384 11.82 12.56 -8.68
CA ALA A 384 11.86 14.01 -8.44
C ALA A 384 10.94 14.42 -7.28
N ARG A 385 9.71 13.89 -7.22
CA ARG A 385 8.78 14.13 -6.08
C ARG A 385 9.27 13.56 -4.75
N ARG A 386 10.02 12.47 -4.74
CA ARG A 386 10.63 11.93 -3.50
C ARG A 386 11.78 12.82 -3.04
N GLU A 387 12.62 13.28 -3.96
CA GLU A 387 13.72 14.18 -3.68
C GLU A 387 13.21 15.53 -3.17
N GLN A 388 12.21 16.12 -3.83
CA GLN A 388 11.57 17.36 -3.38
C GLN A 388 11.05 17.24 -1.94
N ARG A 389 10.32 16.16 -1.61
CA ARG A 389 9.84 15.92 -0.24
C ARG A 389 10.97 15.78 0.78
N ALA A 390 12.10 15.19 0.39
CA ALA A 390 13.28 15.11 1.25
C ALA A 390 13.90 16.50 1.48
N GLN A 391 13.99 17.34 0.43
CA GLN A 391 14.45 18.71 0.53
C GLN A 391 13.52 19.55 1.43
N ASP A 392 12.21 19.45 1.25
CA ASP A 392 11.21 20.15 2.06
C ASP A 392 11.30 19.73 3.55
N ALA A 393 11.46 18.43 3.83
CA ALA A 393 11.65 17.93 5.19
C ALA A 393 12.94 18.45 5.84
N ASN A 394 14.02 18.51 5.07
CA ASN A 394 15.29 19.08 5.51
C ASN A 394 15.16 20.60 5.78
N ALA A 395 14.49 21.32 4.89
CA ALA A 395 14.22 22.76 5.04
C ALA A 395 13.34 23.03 6.27
N ALA A 396 12.29 22.25 6.49
CA ALA A 396 11.45 22.35 7.69
C ALA A 396 12.25 22.08 8.97
N THR A 397 13.10 21.04 8.97
CA THR A 397 13.97 20.73 10.12
C THR A 397 15.00 21.85 10.38
N ALA A 398 15.52 22.47 9.33
CA ALA A 398 16.42 23.63 9.43
C ALA A 398 15.69 24.86 9.98
N ALA A 399 14.47 25.14 9.51
CA ALA A 399 13.62 26.22 10.00
C ALA A 399 13.27 26.05 11.49
N ILE A 400 12.94 24.83 11.94
CA ILE A 400 12.71 24.52 13.36
C ILE A 400 13.99 24.77 14.18
N ARG A 401 15.16 24.34 13.69
CA ARG A 401 16.45 24.60 14.36
C ARG A 401 16.75 26.10 14.45
N ALA A 402 16.51 26.85 13.38
CA ALA A 402 16.69 28.30 13.36
C ALA A 402 15.74 28.99 14.36
N ALA A 403 14.46 28.60 14.38
CA ALA A 403 13.48 29.12 15.34
C ALA A 403 13.85 28.81 16.79
N MET A 404 14.30 27.58 17.09
CA MET A 404 14.79 27.22 18.43
C MET A 404 16.05 28.01 18.83
N THR A 405 16.93 28.31 17.87
CA THR A 405 18.14 29.11 18.11
C THR A 405 17.78 30.57 18.39
N ALA A 406 16.87 31.16 17.60
CA ALA A 406 16.35 32.50 17.82
C ALA A 406 15.63 32.62 19.18
N ALA A 407 14.82 31.63 19.55
CA ALA A 407 14.13 31.59 20.85
C ALA A 407 15.11 31.48 22.04
N ARG A 408 16.29 30.87 21.85
CA ARG A 408 17.34 30.76 22.88
C ARG A 408 18.27 31.99 22.93
N GLY A 409 18.24 32.86 21.92
CA GLY A 409 19.26 33.88 21.68
C GLY A 409 18.83 35.33 21.89
N GLY A 410 17.71 35.58 22.59
CA GLY A 410 17.35 36.92 23.08
C GLY A 410 18.09 37.36 24.35
N VAL A 411 19.15 36.64 24.75
CA VAL A 411 20.09 37.09 25.79
C VAL A 411 21.30 37.64 25.07
N ALA A 412 21.19 38.89 24.65
CA ALA A 412 22.35 39.69 24.26
C ALA A 412 23.31 39.72 25.46
N VAL A 413 24.52 39.22 25.24
CA VAL A 413 25.70 39.53 26.08
C VAL A 413 26.30 40.81 25.57
#